data_AF-A0A510BCE4-F1
#
_entry.id   AF-A0A510BCE4-F1
#
_cell.length_a   1.000
_cell.length_b   1.000
_cell.length_c   1.000
_cell.angle_alpha   90.00
_cell.angle_beta   90.00
_cell.angle_gamma   90.00
#
_symmetry.space_group_name_H-M   'P 1'
#
loop_
_entity.id
_entity.type
_entity.pdbx_description
1 polymer ?
#
loop_
_entity_poly.entity_id
_entity_poly.type
_entity_poly.pdbx_seq_one_letter_code
_entity_poly.pdbx_strand_id
1 'polypeptide(L)'
;MLPNKVAIDIIRKYMARFEKGEDIENFRKDLIRDLLNHNLLVKTEDGTYTLVSECKEELMHSRIGALRESIEKFVIPSDLRSMKNPKILDLCSGIGYNSIGALHYNKNCRIDMVECCKEVLFLSLCLDMPYEEHNIIKDRIKNFLEGDASRSDINIYLEDGRSAIKKLEGRYNVVFHDAFSPQRDAVLYTVDFLREVYKKMDDDGVLISYSSSIPFRSALVEAGFIISEGNSVGRKRGITIAYKNPSPDRKIRRIPLTDERLIAISTVGVPYRDPNLNLSHEEIIKNRNFERMIFKKKLLELGRYYSTKNVKLGKIDRKFLEIQKLDLNSTQVILKMREILGV
;
A
#
# COMPACT_ATOMS: atom_id res chain seq x y z
N MET A 1 -5.03 1.95 11.56
CA MET A 1 -6.45 2.38 11.40
C MET A 1 -7.23 1.21 10.83
N LEU A 2 -8.40 0.92 11.36
CA LEU A 2 -9.23 -0.22 10.95
C LEU A 2 -10.54 0.30 10.30
N PRO A 3 -11.32 -0.57 9.65
CA PRO A 3 -12.68 -0.24 9.26
C PRO A 3 -13.49 0.23 10.47
N ASN A 4 -14.58 0.98 10.22
CA ASN A 4 -15.39 1.53 11.30
C ASN A 4 -15.84 0.46 12.30
N LYS A 5 -15.63 0.68 13.61
CA LYS A 5 -15.95 -0.30 14.66
C LYS A 5 -17.41 -0.75 14.63
N VAL A 6 -18.35 0.16 14.36
CA VAL A 6 -19.79 -0.20 14.24
C VAL A 6 -20.02 -1.09 13.02
N ALA A 7 -19.31 -0.85 11.91
CA ALA A 7 -19.41 -1.70 10.73
C ALA A 7 -18.88 -3.11 11.05
N ILE A 8 -17.74 -3.19 11.75
CA ILE A 8 -17.18 -4.46 12.22
C ILE A 8 -18.16 -5.21 13.11
N ASP A 9 -18.79 -4.54 14.06
CA ASP A 9 -19.76 -5.18 14.97
C ASP A 9 -20.99 -5.71 14.23
N ILE A 10 -21.51 -4.95 13.24
CA ILE A 10 -22.60 -5.40 12.37
C ILE A 10 -22.16 -6.62 11.56
N ILE A 11 -21.00 -6.55 10.89
CA ILE A 11 -20.51 -7.66 10.07
C ILE A 11 -20.31 -8.92 10.92
N ARG A 12 -19.75 -8.77 12.13
CA ARG A 12 -19.50 -9.88 13.06
C ARG A 12 -20.80 -10.59 13.47
N LYS A 13 -21.91 -9.85 13.64
CA LYS A 13 -23.24 -10.45 13.91
C LYS A 13 -23.69 -11.39 12.78
N TYR A 14 -23.48 -11.01 11.52
CA TYR A 14 -23.84 -11.83 10.36
C TYR A 14 -22.84 -12.94 10.10
N MET A 15 -21.55 -12.70 10.34
CA MET A 15 -20.51 -13.73 10.28
C MET A 15 -20.79 -14.86 11.28
N ALA A 16 -21.32 -14.56 12.47
CA ALA A 16 -21.73 -15.58 13.44
C ALA A 16 -22.90 -16.47 12.95
N ARG A 17 -23.69 -16.02 11.96
CA ARG A 17 -24.72 -16.85 11.30
C ARG A 17 -24.08 -17.81 10.30
N PHE A 18 -23.15 -17.31 9.50
CA PHE A 18 -22.32 -18.13 8.61
C PHE A 18 -21.57 -19.23 9.38
N GLU A 19 -20.94 -18.89 10.50
CA GLU A 19 -20.22 -19.86 11.35
C GLU A 19 -21.13 -20.93 11.96
N LYS A 20 -22.45 -20.71 12.00
CA LYS A 20 -23.46 -21.71 12.40
C LYS A 20 -23.97 -22.56 11.23
N GLY A 21 -23.42 -22.39 10.03
CA GLY A 21 -23.79 -23.12 8.83
C GLY A 21 -25.00 -22.53 8.07
N GLU A 22 -25.42 -21.30 8.39
CA GLU A 22 -26.47 -20.64 7.61
C GLU A 22 -25.93 -20.19 6.25
N ASP A 23 -26.68 -20.47 5.18
CA ASP A 23 -26.35 -20.04 3.83
C ASP A 23 -26.29 -18.50 3.73
N ILE A 24 -25.22 -17.99 3.12
CA ILE A 24 -24.97 -16.56 2.92
C ILE A 24 -26.10 -15.89 2.13
N GLU A 25 -26.71 -16.60 1.17
CA GLU A 25 -27.80 -16.05 0.37
C GLU A 25 -29.03 -15.68 1.21
N ASN A 26 -29.22 -16.31 2.37
CA ASN A 26 -30.34 -16.03 3.27
C ASN A 26 -30.20 -14.69 4.01
N PHE A 27 -28.98 -14.18 4.20
CA PHE A 27 -28.75 -12.99 5.03
C PHE A 27 -27.90 -11.90 4.38
N ARG A 28 -27.25 -12.14 3.23
CA ARG A 28 -26.35 -11.15 2.60
C ARG A 28 -27.04 -9.81 2.32
N LYS A 29 -28.30 -9.84 1.88
CA LYS A 29 -29.11 -8.64 1.63
C LYS A 29 -29.41 -7.86 2.91
N ASP A 30 -29.64 -8.57 4.01
CA ASP A 30 -29.88 -7.95 5.32
C ASP A 30 -28.60 -7.28 5.86
N LEU A 31 -27.44 -7.95 5.73
CA LEU A 31 -26.15 -7.35 6.10
C LEU A 31 -25.88 -6.07 5.30
N ILE A 32 -26.04 -6.11 3.98
CA ILE A 32 -25.86 -4.93 3.11
C ILE A 32 -26.81 -3.82 3.54
N ARG A 33 -28.10 -4.14 3.74
CA ARG A 33 -29.12 -3.17 4.15
C ARG A 33 -28.78 -2.54 5.51
N ASP A 34 -28.34 -3.32 6.49
CA ASP A 34 -27.98 -2.82 7.81
C ASP A 34 -26.79 -1.86 7.73
N LEU A 35 -25.75 -2.20 6.97
CA LEU A 35 -24.60 -1.31 6.78
C LEU A 35 -24.96 -0.03 6.04
N LEU A 36 -25.84 -0.10 5.03
CA LEU A 36 -26.33 1.08 4.30
C LEU A 36 -27.17 1.99 5.20
N ASN A 37 -28.08 1.43 6.01
CA ASN A 37 -28.93 2.19 6.92
C ASN A 37 -28.13 2.96 7.99
N HIS A 38 -26.96 2.43 8.37
CA HIS A 38 -26.05 3.10 9.30
C HIS A 38 -25.05 4.05 8.62
N ASN A 39 -25.13 4.22 7.29
CA ASN A 39 -24.18 4.99 6.48
C ASN A 39 -22.73 4.47 6.61
N LEU A 40 -22.55 3.14 6.75
CA LEU A 40 -21.25 2.50 6.95
C LEU A 40 -20.72 1.79 5.70
N LEU A 41 -21.60 1.51 4.74
CA LEU A 41 -21.27 1.03 3.41
C LEU A 41 -21.67 2.11 2.40
N VAL A 42 -20.78 2.41 1.45
CA VAL A 42 -21.00 3.46 0.46
C VAL A 42 -20.87 2.85 -0.92
N LYS A 43 -21.89 3.03 -1.76
CA LYS A 43 -21.82 2.69 -3.19
C LYS A 43 -21.01 3.76 -3.91
N THR A 44 -19.96 3.34 -4.60
CA THR A 44 -19.08 4.22 -5.39
C THR A 44 -19.62 4.41 -6.81
N GLU A 45 -19.04 5.36 -7.56
CA GLU A 45 -19.52 5.71 -8.90
C GLU A 45 -19.38 4.56 -9.91
N ASP A 46 -18.41 3.64 -9.73
CA ASP A 46 -18.25 2.44 -10.57
C ASP A 46 -19.21 1.29 -10.21
N GLY A 47 -20.11 1.52 -9.24
CA GLY A 47 -21.11 0.56 -8.79
C GLY A 47 -20.64 -0.39 -7.70
N THR A 48 -19.35 -0.41 -7.36
CA THR A 48 -18.80 -1.23 -6.28
C THR A 48 -18.92 -0.55 -4.91
N TYR A 49 -18.68 -1.27 -3.82
CA TYR A 49 -18.89 -0.78 -2.46
C TYR A 49 -17.58 -0.57 -1.69
N THR A 50 -17.55 0.45 -0.83
CA THR A 50 -16.47 0.66 0.13
C THR A 50 -17.03 0.85 1.53
N LEU A 51 -16.28 0.43 2.55
CA LEU A 51 -16.60 0.73 3.94
C LEU A 51 -16.10 2.12 4.34
N VAL A 52 -16.80 2.70 5.32
CA VAL A 52 -16.32 3.84 6.10
C VAL A 52 -15.20 3.39 7.03
N SER A 53 -14.14 4.18 7.16
CA SER A 53 -13.05 3.90 8.09
C SER A 53 -13.43 4.27 9.53
N GLU A 54 -12.55 3.99 10.50
CA GLU A 54 -12.74 4.47 11.86
C GLU A 54 -12.87 6.01 11.96
N CYS A 55 -12.26 6.75 11.04
CA CYS A 55 -12.51 8.17 10.88
C CYS A 55 -13.73 8.32 9.97
N LYS A 56 -14.86 8.72 10.55
CA LYS A 56 -16.18 8.74 9.89
C LYS A 56 -16.24 9.58 8.61
N GLU A 57 -15.27 10.45 8.36
CA GLU A 57 -15.18 11.28 7.15
C GLU A 57 -14.39 10.61 6.01
N GLU A 58 -13.76 9.47 6.27
CA GLU A 58 -12.92 8.75 5.31
C GLU A 58 -13.51 7.38 4.93
N LEU A 59 -13.25 6.99 3.69
CA LEU A 59 -13.61 5.68 3.12
C LEU A 59 -12.34 4.86 2.94
N MET A 60 -12.46 3.53 2.93
CA MET A 60 -11.33 2.64 2.60
C MET A 60 -10.86 2.84 1.15
N HIS A 61 -11.78 3.10 0.22
CA HIS A 61 -11.49 3.40 -1.18
C HIS A 61 -12.13 4.73 -1.61
N SER A 62 -11.67 5.25 -2.75
CA SER A 62 -12.16 6.45 -3.40
C SER A 62 -13.64 6.35 -3.78
N ARG A 63 -14.36 7.49 -3.69
CA ARG A 63 -15.75 7.60 -4.17
C ARG A 63 -15.91 7.35 -5.67
N ILE A 64 -14.85 7.59 -6.45
CA ILE A 64 -14.80 7.39 -7.91
C ILE A 64 -15.02 5.91 -8.28
N GLY A 65 -14.70 4.98 -7.38
CA GLY A 65 -14.82 3.55 -7.67
C GLY A 65 -13.76 2.73 -6.98
N ALA A 66 -14.13 1.75 -6.16
CA ALA A 66 -13.16 0.89 -5.48
C ALA A 66 -12.45 -0.06 -6.47
N LEU A 67 -13.19 -0.60 -7.44
CA LEU A 67 -12.61 -1.45 -8.47
C LEU A 67 -11.84 -0.63 -9.51
N ARG A 68 -12.37 0.52 -9.91
CA ARG A 68 -11.67 1.45 -10.80
C ARG A 68 -10.36 1.92 -10.18
N GLU A 69 -10.35 2.27 -8.90
CA GLU A 69 -9.13 2.64 -8.17
C GLU A 69 -8.12 1.49 -8.20
N SER A 70 -8.57 0.28 -7.87
CA SER A 70 -7.74 -0.92 -7.93
C SER A 70 -7.07 -1.10 -9.31
N ILE A 71 -7.87 -1.03 -10.37
CA ILE A 71 -7.38 -1.21 -11.74
C ILE A 71 -6.40 -0.11 -12.12
N GLU A 72 -6.80 1.15 -11.97
CA GLU A 72 -6.03 2.29 -12.46
C GLU A 72 -4.76 2.53 -11.62
N LYS A 73 -4.76 2.20 -10.32
CA LYS A 73 -3.61 2.45 -9.42
C LYS A 73 -2.73 1.25 -9.17
N PHE A 74 -3.19 0.01 -9.35
CA PHE A 74 -2.42 -1.19 -9.03
C PHE A 74 -2.28 -2.12 -10.23
N VAL A 75 -3.38 -2.52 -10.87
CA VAL A 75 -3.37 -3.56 -11.92
C VAL A 75 -2.72 -3.08 -13.22
N ILE A 76 -3.11 -1.91 -13.73
CA ILE A 76 -2.51 -1.31 -14.93
C ILE A 76 -1.00 -1.06 -14.73
N PRO A 77 -0.55 -0.37 -13.66
CA PRO A 77 0.86 -0.07 -13.48
C PRO A 77 1.74 -1.29 -13.12
N SER A 78 1.15 -2.44 -12.75
CA SER A 78 1.92 -3.68 -12.54
C SER A 78 2.24 -4.41 -13.83
N ASP A 79 1.62 -4.06 -14.95
CA ASP A 79 1.83 -4.69 -16.26
C ASP A 79 1.60 -6.22 -16.24
N LEU A 80 0.63 -6.69 -15.45
CA LEU A 80 0.36 -8.12 -15.27
C LEU A 80 0.09 -8.88 -16.59
N ARG A 81 -0.47 -8.22 -17.60
CA ARG A 81 -0.78 -8.83 -18.90
C ARG A 81 0.46 -9.32 -19.65
N SER A 82 1.63 -8.72 -19.41
CA SER A 82 2.89 -9.11 -20.05
C SER A 82 3.61 -10.24 -19.30
N MET A 83 3.18 -10.56 -18.08
CA MET A 83 3.86 -11.52 -17.21
C MET A 83 3.33 -12.94 -17.39
N LYS A 84 4.23 -13.93 -17.40
CA LYS A 84 3.88 -15.35 -17.37
C LYS A 84 3.77 -15.83 -15.92
N ASN A 85 2.56 -16.24 -15.51
CA ASN A 85 2.26 -16.80 -14.19
C ASN A 85 2.79 -15.97 -13.01
N PRO A 86 2.49 -14.67 -12.94
CA PRO A 86 3.06 -13.79 -11.93
C PRO A 86 2.63 -14.19 -10.52
N LYS A 87 3.55 -14.09 -9.56
CA LYS A 87 3.25 -14.19 -8.13
C LYS A 87 3.06 -12.79 -7.54
N ILE A 88 1.92 -12.60 -6.90
CA ILE A 88 1.43 -11.33 -6.36
C ILE A 88 1.31 -11.44 -4.85
N LEU A 89 1.77 -10.40 -4.15
CA LEU A 89 1.46 -10.17 -2.74
C LEU A 89 0.47 -9.02 -2.64
N ASP A 90 -0.76 -9.29 -2.18
CA ASP A 90 -1.80 -8.29 -1.93
C ASP A 90 -1.81 -7.94 -0.43
N LEU A 91 -1.07 -6.90 -0.04
CA LEU A 91 -0.96 -6.44 1.34
C LEU A 91 -2.14 -5.54 1.71
N CYS A 92 -2.84 -5.90 2.78
CA CYS A 92 -4.10 -5.27 3.19
C CYS A 92 -5.20 -5.46 2.14
N SER A 93 -5.38 -6.72 1.71
CA SER A 93 -6.27 -7.09 0.60
C SER A 93 -7.72 -6.64 0.80
N GLY A 94 -8.17 -6.44 2.05
CA GLY A 94 -9.50 -5.93 2.37
C GLY A 94 -10.60 -6.79 1.76
N ILE A 95 -11.38 -6.19 0.86
CA ILE A 95 -12.50 -6.85 0.16
C ILE A 95 -11.99 -7.69 -1.03
N GLY A 96 -10.72 -7.55 -1.40
CA GLY A 96 -10.06 -8.31 -2.46
C GLY A 96 -10.04 -7.63 -3.82
N TYR A 97 -10.32 -6.32 -3.92
CA TYR A 97 -10.40 -5.61 -5.21
C TYR A 97 -9.14 -5.77 -6.07
N ASN A 98 -7.96 -5.63 -5.46
CA ASN A 98 -6.68 -5.78 -6.16
C ASN A 98 -6.46 -7.20 -6.68
N SER A 99 -6.80 -8.20 -5.85
CA SER A 99 -6.75 -9.60 -6.25
C SER A 99 -7.72 -9.94 -7.38
N ILE A 100 -8.97 -9.45 -7.31
CA ILE A 100 -9.98 -9.63 -8.37
C ILE A 100 -9.51 -8.97 -9.67
N GLY A 101 -9.04 -7.72 -9.60
CA GLY A 101 -8.53 -6.99 -10.75
C GLY A 101 -7.30 -7.66 -11.38
N ALA A 102 -6.40 -8.21 -10.56
CA ALA A 102 -5.25 -8.97 -11.03
C ALA A 102 -5.64 -10.22 -11.81
N LEU A 103 -6.55 -11.05 -11.26
CA LEU A 103 -7.05 -12.24 -11.94
C LEU A 103 -7.76 -11.90 -13.25
N HIS A 104 -8.54 -10.82 -13.27
CA HIS A 104 -9.23 -10.35 -14.47
C HIS A 104 -8.24 -9.99 -15.60
N TYR A 105 -7.08 -9.42 -15.24
CA TYR A 105 -6.05 -9.05 -16.22
C TYR A 105 -5.10 -10.20 -16.56
N ASN A 106 -4.93 -11.17 -15.67
CA ASN A 106 -4.12 -12.37 -15.89
C ASN A 106 -4.63 -13.53 -15.02
N LYS A 107 -5.35 -14.47 -15.64
CA LYS A 107 -5.97 -15.62 -14.94
C LYS A 107 -4.97 -16.60 -14.33
N ASN A 108 -3.68 -16.49 -14.69
CA ASN A 108 -2.62 -17.37 -14.17
C ASN A 108 -1.87 -16.77 -12.97
N CYS A 109 -2.37 -15.67 -12.38
CA CYS A 109 -1.75 -15.09 -11.20
C CYS A 109 -1.81 -16.07 -10.03
N ARG A 110 -0.70 -16.16 -9.31
CA ARG A 110 -0.68 -16.70 -7.94
C ARG A 110 -0.71 -15.55 -6.97
N ILE A 111 -1.60 -15.58 -5.99
CA ILE A 111 -1.88 -14.45 -5.11
C ILE A 111 -1.79 -14.89 -3.66
N ASP A 112 -0.93 -14.22 -2.90
CA ASP A 112 -0.95 -14.30 -1.44
C ASP A 112 -1.66 -13.03 -0.92
N MET A 113 -2.88 -13.19 -0.42
CA MET A 113 -3.68 -12.14 0.19
C MET A 113 -3.35 -12.05 1.68
N VAL A 114 -2.93 -10.87 2.15
CA VAL A 114 -2.69 -10.61 3.57
C VAL A 114 -3.72 -9.60 4.05
N GLU A 115 -4.49 -9.99 5.06
CA GLU A 115 -5.51 -9.14 5.69
C GLU A 115 -5.50 -9.35 7.21
N CYS A 116 -5.69 -8.30 7.99
CA CYS A 116 -5.72 -8.42 9.46
C CYS A 116 -7.14 -8.44 10.02
N CYS A 117 -8.15 -8.04 9.25
CA CYS A 117 -9.54 -7.96 9.65
C CYS A 117 -10.40 -9.03 8.97
N LYS A 118 -10.76 -10.07 9.73
CA LYS A 118 -11.59 -11.19 9.26
C LYS A 118 -12.92 -10.73 8.68
N GLU A 119 -13.51 -9.71 9.31
CA GLU A 119 -14.81 -9.17 8.95
C GLU A 119 -14.81 -8.50 7.57
N VAL A 120 -13.73 -7.82 7.18
CA VAL A 120 -13.64 -7.22 5.83
C VAL A 120 -13.53 -8.30 4.76
N LEU A 121 -12.76 -9.35 5.04
CA LEU A 121 -12.64 -10.50 4.16
C LEU A 121 -14.00 -11.20 3.99
N PHE A 122 -14.71 -11.44 5.10
CA PHE A 122 -16.06 -12.01 5.09
C PHE A 122 -17.06 -11.15 4.31
N LEU A 123 -16.98 -9.82 4.42
CA LEU A 123 -17.84 -8.91 3.66
C LEU A 123 -17.73 -9.13 2.14
N SER A 124 -16.56 -9.54 1.63
CA SER A 124 -16.38 -9.86 0.21
C SER A 124 -17.35 -10.95 -0.29
N LEU A 125 -17.68 -11.93 0.56
CA LEU A 125 -18.64 -12.99 0.22
C LEU A 125 -20.05 -12.45 -0.03
N CYS A 126 -20.42 -11.39 0.69
CA CYS A 126 -21.77 -10.84 0.68
C CYS A 126 -21.99 -9.80 -0.43
N LEU A 127 -20.92 -9.23 -0.99
CA LEU A 127 -21.00 -8.21 -2.03
C LEU A 127 -21.06 -8.83 -3.43
N ASP A 128 -21.58 -8.10 -4.41
CA ASP A 128 -21.55 -8.48 -5.82
C ASP A 128 -20.64 -7.51 -6.59
N MET A 129 -19.66 -8.04 -7.32
CA MET A 129 -18.70 -7.26 -8.11
C MET A 129 -18.85 -7.56 -9.60
N PRO A 130 -18.50 -6.60 -10.49
CA PRO A 130 -18.75 -6.72 -11.92
C PRO A 130 -17.78 -7.65 -12.68
N TYR A 131 -16.91 -8.38 -11.98
CA TYR A 131 -15.95 -9.33 -12.56
C TYR A 131 -16.23 -10.77 -12.11
N GLU A 132 -16.25 -11.71 -13.05
CA GLU A 132 -16.50 -13.14 -12.78
C GLU A 132 -15.46 -13.75 -11.85
N GLU A 133 -14.22 -13.23 -11.89
CA GLU A 133 -13.11 -13.63 -11.03
C GLU A 133 -13.39 -13.35 -9.54
N HIS A 134 -14.39 -12.51 -9.23
CA HIS A 134 -14.87 -12.36 -7.86
C HIS A 134 -15.36 -13.68 -7.27
N ASN A 135 -15.99 -14.56 -8.07
CA ASN A 135 -16.46 -15.85 -7.57
C ASN A 135 -15.30 -16.75 -7.13
N ILE A 136 -14.17 -16.72 -7.83
CA ILE A 136 -12.96 -17.47 -7.46
C ILE A 136 -12.44 -16.99 -6.09
N ILE A 137 -12.41 -15.67 -5.89
CA ILE A 137 -12.01 -15.06 -4.62
C ILE A 137 -13.02 -15.38 -3.52
N LYS A 138 -14.33 -15.34 -3.80
CA LYS A 138 -15.38 -15.73 -2.85
C LYS A 138 -15.24 -17.17 -2.41
N ASP A 139 -15.10 -18.10 -3.35
CA ASP A 139 -14.95 -19.53 -3.04
C ASP A 139 -13.71 -19.76 -2.18
N ARG A 140 -12.60 -19.10 -2.52
CA ARG A 140 -11.38 -19.23 -1.73
C ARG A 140 -11.54 -18.67 -0.32
N ILE A 141 -12.14 -17.49 -0.17
CA ILE A 141 -12.41 -16.89 1.14
C ILE A 141 -13.35 -17.78 1.95
N LYS A 142 -14.43 -18.29 1.33
CA LYS A 142 -15.40 -19.17 1.99
C LYS A 142 -14.71 -20.42 2.53
N ASN A 143 -13.99 -21.15 1.69
CA ASN A 143 -13.27 -22.36 2.08
C ASN A 143 -12.27 -22.06 3.22
N PHE A 144 -11.51 -20.96 3.11
CA PHE A 144 -10.58 -20.54 4.17
C PHE A 144 -11.30 -20.27 5.50
N LEU A 145 -12.44 -19.58 5.48
CA LEU A 145 -13.23 -19.29 6.68
C LEU A 145 -13.90 -20.54 7.27
N GLU A 146 -14.16 -21.57 6.44
CA GLU A 146 -14.63 -22.90 6.86
C GLU A 146 -13.50 -23.81 7.36
N GLY A 147 -12.24 -23.35 7.31
CA GLY A 147 -11.08 -24.02 7.89
C GLY A 147 -10.15 -24.71 6.88
N ASP A 148 -10.37 -24.53 5.58
CA ASP A 148 -9.44 -25.02 4.55
C ASP A 148 -8.13 -24.21 4.53
N ALA A 149 -7.08 -24.81 5.08
CA ALA A 149 -5.72 -24.27 5.06
C ALA A 149 -4.85 -24.82 3.92
N SER A 150 -5.42 -25.56 2.97
CA SER A 150 -4.67 -26.12 1.84
C SER A 150 -4.06 -25.02 0.98
N ARG A 151 -2.85 -25.26 0.44
CA ARG A 151 -2.20 -24.34 -0.48
C ARG A 151 -2.90 -24.38 -1.84
N SER A 152 -3.11 -23.20 -2.42
CA SER A 152 -3.61 -23.07 -3.79
C SER A 152 -2.91 -21.92 -4.52
N ASP A 153 -3.35 -21.61 -5.74
CA ASP A 153 -2.90 -20.40 -6.43
C ASP A 153 -3.34 -19.12 -5.71
N ILE A 154 -4.36 -19.17 -4.83
CA ILE A 154 -4.78 -18.04 -4.00
C ILE A 154 -4.66 -18.44 -2.52
N ASN A 155 -3.76 -17.84 -1.77
CA ASN A 155 -3.59 -18.11 -0.34
C ASN A 155 -4.01 -16.91 0.49
N ILE A 156 -4.58 -17.16 1.66
CA ILE A 156 -5.06 -16.12 2.57
C ILE A 156 -4.26 -16.22 3.87
N TYR A 157 -3.77 -15.07 4.31
CA TYR A 157 -3.04 -14.88 5.56
C TYR A 157 -3.80 -13.87 6.41
N LEU A 158 -4.55 -14.38 7.39
CA LEU A 158 -5.36 -13.58 8.29
C LEU A 158 -4.55 -13.14 9.52
N GLU A 159 -3.64 -12.18 9.36
CA GLU A 159 -2.76 -11.69 10.42
C GLU A 159 -2.18 -10.29 10.12
N ASP A 160 -1.47 -9.69 11.08
CA ASP A 160 -0.69 -8.45 10.85
C ASP A 160 0.34 -8.67 9.72
N GLY A 161 0.42 -7.73 8.77
CA GLY A 161 1.36 -7.81 7.65
C GLY A 161 2.83 -7.98 8.07
N ARG A 162 3.23 -7.44 9.22
CA ARG A 162 4.56 -7.62 9.82
C ARG A 162 4.84 -9.05 10.28
N SER A 163 3.80 -9.77 10.67
CA SER A 163 3.87 -11.19 11.01
C SER A 163 3.85 -12.04 9.74
N ALA A 164 2.95 -11.71 8.80
CA ALA A 164 2.80 -12.44 7.54
C ALA A 164 4.10 -12.43 6.74
N ILE A 165 4.72 -11.26 6.55
CA ILE A 165 5.91 -11.10 5.70
C ILE A 165 7.08 -12.01 6.13
N LYS A 166 7.18 -12.35 7.41
CA LYS A 166 8.21 -13.26 7.94
C LYS A 166 7.99 -14.71 7.49
N LYS A 167 6.73 -15.13 7.32
CA LYS A 167 6.31 -16.49 6.97
C LYS A 167 6.20 -16.73 5.46
N LEU A 168 5.96 -15.67 4.69
CA LEU A 168 5.81 -15.77 3.23
C LEU A 168 7.06 -16.35 2.56
N GLU A 169 6.87 -17.22 1.57
CA GLU A 169 7.97 -17.87 0.84
C GLU A 169 8.72 -16.89 -0.08
N GLY A 170 8.07 -15.78 -0.47
CA GLY A 170 8.65 -14.76 -1.36
C GLY A 170 8.54 -15.11 -2.85
N ARG A 171 9.47 -14.57 -3.65
CA ARG A 171 9.48 -14.57 -5.12
C ARG A 171 8.30 -13.82 -5.74
N TYR A 172 7.98 -12.66 -5.17
CA TYR A 172 6.90 -11.82 -5.69
C TYR A 172 7.38 -10.99 -6.88
N ASN A 173 6.67 -11.11 -8.00
CA ASN A 173 6.84 -10.24 -9.16
C ASN A 173 6.12 -8.91 -8.94
N VAL A 174 5.01 -8.94 -8.19
CA VAL A 174 4.20 -7.76 -7.90
C VAL A 174 3.83 -7.73 -6.42
N VAL A 175 3.95 -6.55 -5.79
CA VAL A 175 3.45 -6.28 -4.45
C VAL A 175 2.48 -5.12 -4.53
N PHE A 176 1.21 -5.37 -4.23
CA PHE A 176 0.23 -4.33 -3.99
C PHE A 176 0.32 -3.93 -2.52
N HIS A 177 0.82 -2.72 -2.27
CA HIS A 177 0.92 -2.13 -0.95
C HIS A 177 -0.25 -1.16 -0.76
N ASP A 178 -1.36 -1.71 -0.28
CA ASP A 178 -2.64 -1.01 -0.13
C ASP A 178 -3.06 -0.84 1.33
N ALA A 179 -2.08 -0.55 2.18
CA ALA A 179 -2.35 -0.22 3.58
C ALA A 179 -3.03 1.16 3.71
N PHE A 180 -3.72 1.42 4.82
CA PHE A 180 -4.16 2.77 5.18
C PHE A 180 -3.01 3.77 5.16
N SER A 181 -3.28 5.06 4.95
CA SER A 181 -2.20 6.02 4.70
C SER A 181 -1.22 6.12 5.87
N PRO A 182 0.06 6.50 5.64
CA PRO A 182 1.08 6.58 6.70
C PRO A 182 0.74 7.54 7.87
N GLN A 183 -0.16 8.49 7.63
CA GLN A 183 -0.66 9.40 8.67
C GLN A 183 -1.65 8.73 9.61
N ARG A 184 -2.35 7.70 9.11
CA ARG A 184 -3.34 6.91 9.83
C ARG A 184 -2.72 5.67 10.47
N ASP A 185 -1.80 5.05 9.75
CA ASP A 185 -1.07 3.89 10.24
C ASP A 185 0.29 3.80 9.55
N ALA A 186 1.36 3.77 10.34
CA ALA A 186 2.73 3.86 9.82
C ALA A 186 3.45 2.52 9.82
N VAL A 187 2.85 1.47 10.42
CA VAL A 187 3.54 0.21 10.73
C VAL A 187 4.03 -0.53 9.48
N LEU A 188 3.31 -0.39 8.35
CA LEU A 188 3.69 -1.00 7.06
C LEU A 188 4.47 -0.04 6.14
N TYR A 189 4.86 1.14 6.61
CA TYR A 189 5.60 2.16 5.83
C TYR A 189 7.02 2.40 6.36
N THR A 190 7.47 1.55 7.28
CA THR A 190 8.80 1.67 7.88
C THR A 190 9.87 1.13 6.95
N VAL A 191 11.09 1.65 7.08
CA VAL A 191 12.26 1.12 6.37
C VAL A 191 12.40 -0.37 6.62
N ASP A 192 12.22 -0.79 7.86
CA ASP A 192 12.42 -2.16 8.33
C ASP A 192 11.40 -3.12 7.70
N PHE A 193 10.12 -2.74 7.65
CA PHE A 193 9.11 -3.55 6.98
C PHE A 193 9.35 -3.64 5.47
N LEU A 194 9.67 -2.51 4.83
CA LEU A 194 9.91 -2.47 3.39
C LEU A 194 11.16 -3.24 2.97
N ARG A 195 12.17 -3.36 3.85
CA ARG A 195 13.32 -4.26 3.64
C ARG A 195 12.90 -5.73 3.64
N GLU A 196 12.01 -6.14 4.53
CA GLU A 196 11.46 -7.51 4.49
C GLU A 196 10.68 -7.75 3.19
N VAL A 197 9.88 -6.78 2.74
CA VAL A 197 9.20 -6.86 1.44
C VAL A 197 10.21 -6.98 0.30
N TYR A 198 11.26 -6.14 0.27
CA TYR A 198 12.32 -6.18 -0.74
C TYR A 198 13.00 -7.56 -0.81
N LYS A 199 13.26 -8.21 0.33
CA LYS A 199 13.84 -9.55 0.39
C LYS A 199 12.92 -10.62 -0.20
N LYS A 200 11.60 -10.42 -0.14
CA LYS A 200 10.59 -11.37 -0.65
C LYS A 200 10.24 -11.15 -2.13
N MET A 201 10.71 -10.08 -2.76
CA MET A 201 10.48 -9.81 -4.18
C MET A 201 11.57 -10.43 -5.05
N ASP A 202 11.25 -10.78 -6.29
CA ASP A 202 12.24 -11.08 -7.31
C ASP A 202 12.88 -9.79 -7.85
N ASP A 203 14.05 -9.91 -8.48
CA ASP A 203 14.59 -8.83 -9.31
C ASP A 203 13.59 -8.49 -10.43
N ASP A 204 13.59 -7.24 -10.87
CA ASP A 204 12.53 -6.64 -11.69
C ASP A 204 11.12 -6.60 -11.08
N GLY A 205 10.95 -7.14 -9.86
CA GLY A 205 9.69 -7.08 -9.14
C GLY A 205 9.28 -5.63 -8.84
N VAL A 206 7.96 -5.39 -8.86
CA VAL A 206 7.37 -4.07 -8.67
C VAL A 206 6.49 -4.00 -7.43
N LEU A 207 6.74 -3.01 -6.57
CA LEU A 207 5.86 -2.61 -5.49
C LEU A 207 5.07 -1.37 -5.94
N ILE A 208 3.76 -1.40 -5.73
CA ILE A 208 2.86 -0.32 -6.13
C ILE A 208 2.03 0.10 -4.93
N SER A 209 1.92 1.40 -4.72
CA SER A 209 1.07 1.98 -3.68
C SER A 209 0.44 3.28 -4.16
N TYR A 210 -0.81 3.51 -3.78
CA TYR A 210 -1.46 4.80 -4.00
C TYR A 210 -0.77 5.96 -3.25
N SER A 211 -0.01 5.65 -2.19
CA SER A 211 0.60 6.63 -1.31
C SER A 211 1.81 7.29 -1.95
N SER A 212 1.79 8.61 -2.09
CA SER A 212 2.91 9.43 -2.56
C SER A 212 3.61 10.18 -1.42
N SER A 213 3.54 9.67 -0.18
CA SER A 213 4.07 10.39 0.97
C SER A 213 5.61 10.45 0.94
N ILE A 214 6.16 11.60 1.34
CA ILE A 214 7.61 11.83 1.40
C ILE A 214 8.33 10.81 2.31
N PRO A 215 7.92 10.57 3.58
CA PRO A 215 8.61 9.60 4.43
C PRO A 215 8.52 8.17 3.90
N PHE A 216 7.43 7.79 3.22
CA PHE A 216 7.33 6.48 2.58
C PHE A 216 8.29 6.32 1.40
N ARG A 217 8.30 7.28 0.45
CA ARG A 217 9.27 7.26 -0.67
C ARG A 217 10.71 7.28 -0.18
N SER A 218 10.98 8.00 0.91
CA SER A 218 12.28 7.97 1.58
C SER A 218 12.62 6.58 2.12
N ALA A 219 11.66 5.91 2.77
CA ALA A 219 11.84 4.57 3.30
C ALA A 219 12.10 3.53 2.19
N LEU A 220 11.40 3.64 1.05
CA LEU A 220 11.65 2.83 -0.13
C LEU A 220 13.09 2.99 -0.66
N VAL A 221 13.57 4.23 -0.79
CA VAL A 221 14.96 4.50 -1.21
C VAL A 221 15.95 3.88 -0.22
N GLU A 222 15.72 4.01 1.09
CA GLU A 222 16.61 3.44 2.11
C GLU A 222 16.52 1.91 2.22
N ALA A 223 15.40 1.33 1.81
CA ALA A 223 15.24 -0.13 1.70
C ALA A 223 15.90 -0.70 0.44
N GLY A 224 16.34 0.13 -0.50
CA GLY A 224 17.06 -0.27 -1.72
C GLY A 224 16.25 -0.18 -3.01
N PHE A 225 14.99 0.28 -2.95
CA PHE A 225 14.16 0.37 -4.14
C PHE A 225 14.56 1.51 -5.08
N ILE A 226 14.38 1.28 -6.38
CA ILE A 226 14.38 2.34 -7.39
C ILE A 226 12.95 2.87 -7.56
N ILE A 227 12.70 4.11 -7.13
CA ILE A 227 11.36 4.70 -7.15
C ILE A 227 11.04 5.36 -8.49
N SER A 228 9.77 5.29 -8.87
CA SER A 228 9.18 5.88 -10.07
C SER A 228 7.83 6.51 -9.72
N GLU A 229 7.40 7.50 -10.50
CA GLU A 229 6.04 8.04 -10.43
C GLU A 229 5.12 7.33 -11.42
N GLY A 230 3.96 6.88 -10.94
CA GLY A 230 2.86 6.41 -11.80
C GLY A 230 1.87 7.53 -12.12
N ASN A 231 0.84 7.22 -12.89
CA ASN A 231 -0.15 8.21 -13.29
C ASN A 231 -0.96 8.74 -12.09
N SER A 232 -1.44 9.98 -12.25
CA SER A 232 -2.29 10.64 -11.26
C SER A 232 -3.75 10.35 -11.58
N VAL A 233 -4.38 9.51 -10.78
CA VAL A 233 -5.76 9.07 -10.99
C VAL A 233 -6.63 9.68 -9.90
N GLY A 234 -7.53 10.59 -10.28
CA GLY A 234 -8.47 11.26 -9.36
C GLY A 234 -7.81 12.15 -8.29
N ARG A 235 -6.50 12.44 -8.40
CA ARG A 235 -5.73 13.29 -7.49
C ARG A 235 -4.76 14.16 -8.28
N LYS A 236 -4.07 15.08 -7.58
CA LYS A 236 -3.02 15.94 -8.16
C LYS A 236 -1.64 15.26 -8.22
N ARG A 237 -1.38 14.30 -7.33
CA ARG A 237 -0.09 13.58 -7.24
C ARG A 237 -0.25 12.16 -7.77
N GLY A 238 0.75 11.70 -8.51
CA GLY A 238 0.83 10.33 -8.99
C GLY A 238 1.06 9.31 -7.88
N ILE A 239 0.75 8.05 -8.17
CA ILE A 239 1.04 6.91 -7.29
C ILE A 239 2.56 6.68 -7.15
N THR A 240 2.96 5.87 -6.17
CA THR A 240 4.36 5.44 -6.04
C THR A 240 4.52 4.05 -6.64
N ILE A 241 5.50 3.93 -7.52
CA ILE A 241 5.98 2.66 -8.06
C ILE A 241 7.42 2.48 -7.57
N ALA A 242 7.81 1.28 -7.16
CA ALA A 242 9.12 0.99 -6.62
C ALA A 242 9.61 -0.36 -7.12
N TYR A 243 10.77 -0.38 -7.80
CA TYR A 243 11.32 -1.59 -8.38
C TYR A 243 12.48 -2.12 -7.55
N LYS A 244 12.56 -3.45 -7.43
CA LYS A 244 13.75 -4.14 -6.98
C LYS A 244 14.64 -4.41 -8.18
N ASN A 245 15.88 -3.90 -8.14
CA ASN A 245 16.90 -4.16 -9.17
C ASN A 245 16.35 -4.17 -10.61
N PRO A 246 15.71 -3.07 -11.07
CA PRO A 246 15.07 -3.06 -12.38
C PRO A 246 16.09 -3.27 -13.50
N SER A 247 15.69 -4.02 -14.53
CA SER A 247 16.48 -4.19 -15.75
C SER A 247 16.79 -2.83 -16.41
N PRO A 248 17.94 -2.70 -17.11
CA PRO A 248 18.38 -1.41 -17.67
C PRO A 248 17.42 -0.78 -18.68
N ASP A 249 16.62 -1.58 -19.37
CA ASP A 249 15.62 -1.15 -20.35
C ASP A 249 14.29 -0.72 -19.72
N ARG A 250 14.10 -0.97 -18.43
CA ARG A 250 12.87 -0.59 -17.73
C ARG A 250 12.71 0.92 -17.72
N LYS A 251 11.54 1.39 -18.18
CA LYS A 251 11.18 2.82 -18.17
C LYS A 251 10.88 3.28 -16.75
N ILE A 252 11.76 4.12 -16.20
CA ILE A 252 11.62 4.70 -14.86
C ILE A 252 11.28 6.18 -15.01
N ARG A 253 10.07 6.55 -14.58
CA ARG A 253 9.62 7.95 -14.60
C ARG A 253 10.04 8.63 -13.30
N ARG A 254 10.81 9.72 -13.42
CA ARG A 254 11.20 10.51 -12.24
C ARG A 254 9.98 11.07 -11.50
N ILE A 255 10.07 11.05 -10.17
CA ILE A 255 9.12 11.72 -9.29
C ILE A 255 9.30 13.24 -9.38
N PRO A 256 8.35 14.06 -8.87
CA PRO A 256 8.46 15.51 -8.95
C PRO A 256 9.76 16.01 -8.30
N LEU A 257 10.45 16.94 -8.97
CA LEU A 257 11.72 17.48 -8.47
C LEU A 257 11.63 18.05 -7.05
N THR A 258 10.46 18.56 -6.66
CA THR A 258 10.20 19.02 -5.29
C THR A 258 10.27 17.88 -4.28
N ASP A 259 9.77 16.71 -4.64
CA ASP A 259 9.72 15.54 -3.77
C ASP A 259 11.11 14.92 -3.64
N GLU A 260 11.91 14.85 -4.70
CA GLU A 260 13.33 14.46 -4.60
C GLU A 260 14.08 15.32 -3.58
N ARG A 261 13.94 16.65 -3.67
CA ARG A 261 14.56 17.57 -2.70
C ARG A 261 14.03 17.35 -1.29
N LEU A 262 12.72 17.17 -1.11
CA LEU A 262 12.13 16.93 0.21
C LEU A 262 12.62 15.61 0.83
N ILE A 263 12.74 14.55 0.03
CA ILE A 263 13.22 13.23 0.48
C ILE A 263 14.71 13.29 0.82
N ALA A 264 15.50 14.01 0.03
CA ALA A 264 16.95 14.02 0.17
C ALA A 264 17.46 14.97 1.28
N ILE A 265 16.95 16.20 1.34
CA ILE A 265 17.61 17.29 2.09
C ILE A 265 16.72 17.98 3.13
N SER A 266 15.51 17.48 3.39
CA SER A 266 14.58 18.07 4.37
C SER A 266 14.27 17.12 5.52
N THR A 267 13.89 17.67 6.68
CA THR A 267 13.44 16.87 7.83
C THR A 267 12.13 16.13 7.55
N VAL A 268 11.37 16.50 6.52
CA VAL A 268 10.18 15.74 6.10
C VAL A 268 10.59 14.40 5.47
N GLY A 269 11.78 14.34 4.88
CA GLY A 269 12.39 13.16 4.29
C GLY A 269 12.85 12.10 5.29
N VAL A 270 12.87 12.38 6.60
CA VAL A 270 13.16 11.34 7.59
C VAL A 270 12.08 10.25 7.51
N PRO A 271 12.44 8.97 7.30
CA PRO A 271 11.48 7.89 7.12
C PRO A 271 10.87 7.43 8.46
N TYR A 272 9.96 6.47 8.39
CA TYR A 272 9.47 5.74 9.57
C TYR A 272 10.38 4.55 9.86
N ARG A 273 10.52 4.16 11.14
CA ARG A 273 11.36 3.03 11.58
C ARG A 273 10.63 2.18 12.61
N ASP A 274 10.76 0.86 12.48
CA ASP A 274 10.26 -0.17 13.39
C ASP A 274 11.23 -1.37 13.35
N PRO A 275 12.43 -1.26 13.97
CA PRO A 275 13.52 -2.23 13.77
C PRO A 275 13.17 -3.68 14.11
N ASN A 276 12.25 -3.88 15.06
CA ASN A 276 11.82 -5.21 15.51
C ASN A 276 10.45 -5.62 14.96
N LEU A 277 9.83 -4.77 14.12
CA LEU A 277 8.50 -4.97 13.55
C LEU A 277 7.40 -5.19 14.61
N ASN A 278 7.46 -4.44 15.70
CA ASN A 278 6.57 -4.60 16.85
C ASN A 278 6.16 -3.29 17.53
N LEU A 279 6.61 -2.14 17.04
CA LEU A 279 6.19 -0.85 17.58
C LEU A 279 4.73 -0.53 17.20
N SER A 280 4.06 0.21 18.07
CA SER A 280 2.78 0.85 17.75
C SER A 280 2.97 2.00 16.76
N HIS A 281 1.89 2.40 16.08
CA HIS A 281 1.88 3.59 15.23
C HIS A 281 2.38 4.82 16.01
N GLU A 282 1.90 5.02 17.23
CA GLU A 282 2.24 6.16 18.09
C GLU A 282 3.74 6.20 18.43
N GLU A 283 4.33 5.05 18.75
CA GLU A 283 5.77 4.92 18.99
C GLU A 283 6.58 5.24 17.74
N ILE A 284 6.18 4.73 16.58
CA ILE A 284 6.82 5.02 15.29
C ILE A 284 6.78 6.52 14.99
N ILE A 285 5.64 7.18 15.21
CA ILE A 285 5.51 8.63 15.01
C ILE A 285 6.40 9.41 15.99
N LYS A 286 6.42 9.03 17.27
CA LYS A 286 7.25 9.65 18.30
C LYS A 286 8.74 9.53 17.97
N ASN A 287 9.19 8.32 17.63
CA ASN A 287 10.59 8.03 17.27
C ASN A 287 11.01 8.82 16.03
N ARG A 288 10.16 8.85 15.00
CA ARG A 288 10.42 9.67 13.80
C ARG A 288 10.53 11.15 14.15
N ASN A 289 9.67 11.69 15.01
CA ASN A 289 9.75 13.10 15.39
C ASN A 289 11.07 13.43 16.11
N PHE A 290 11.56 12.52 16.96
CA PHE A 290 12.86 12.64 17.60
C PHE A 290 14.01 12.59 16.57
N GLU A 291 14.00 11.64 15.63
CA GLU A 291 14.98 11.54 14.54
C GLU A 291 14.99 12.81 13.68
N ARG A 292 13.81 13.39 13.41
CA ARG A 292 13.68 14.69 12.71
C ARG A 292 14.32 15.85 13.46
N MET A 293 14.22 15.87 14.79
CA MET A 293 14.86 16.90 15.62
C MET A 293 16.38 16.76 15.59
N ILE A 294 16.90 15.55 15.74
CA ILE A 294 18.35 15.27 15.64
C ILE A 294 18.87 15.66 14.26
N PHE A 295 18.17 15.22 13.20
CA PHE A 295 18.55 15.53 11.83
C PHE A 295 18.54 17.04 11.56
N LYS A 296 17.53 17.77 12.06
CA LYS A 296 17.49 19.23 11.99
C LYS A 296 18.71 19.88 12.66
N LYS A 297 19.09 19.41 13.85
CA LYS A 297 20.25 19.92 14.58
C LYS A 297 21.54 19.70 13.79
N LYS A 298 21.76 18.48 13.27
CA LYS A 298 22.90 18.15 12.39
C LYS A 298 22.97 19.06 11.16
N LEU A 299 21.83 19.32 10.50
CA LEU A 299 21.77 20.22 9.35
C LEU A 299 22.11 21.68 9.69
N LEU A 300 21.69 22.15 10.87
CA LEU A 300 22.02 23.49 11.35
C LEU A 300 23.52 23.62 11.64
N GLU A 301 24.12 22.64 12.31
CA GLU A 301 25.56 22.58 12.60
C GLU A 301 26.40 22.58 11.32
N LEU A 302 25.94 21.87 10.27
CA LEU A 302 26.59 21.85 8.96
C LEU A 302 26.35 23.13 8.13
N GLY A 303 25.52 24.07 8.60
CA GLY A 303 25.13 25.24 7.82
C GLY A 303 24.30 24.91 6.57
N ARG A 304 23.66 23.74 6.53
CA ARG A 304 22.93 23.17 5.37
C ARG A 304 21.45 22.96 5.65
N TYR A 305 20.90 23.64 6.65
CA TYR A 305 19.49 23.59 6.96
C TYR A 305 18.68 24.54 6.06
N TYR A 306 17.67 23.99 5.40
CA TYR A 306 16.68 24.76 4.64
C TYR A 306 15.29 24.50 5.22
N SER A 307 14.47 25.55 5.32
CA SER A 307 13.06 25.37 5.65
C SER A 307 12.36 24.55 4.57
N THR A 308 11.32 23.79 4.94
CA THR A 308 10.51 23.02 3.97
C THR A 308 10.00 23.89 2.81
N LYS A 309 9.66 25.16 3.09
CA LYS A 309 9.26 26.14 2.07
C LYS A 309 10.39 26.41 1.08
N ASN A 310 11.61 26.65 1.58
CA ASN A 310 12.78 26.91 0.73
C ASN A 310 13.15 25.68 -0.11
N VAL A 311 13.12 24.47 0.47
CA VAL A 311 13.35 23.22 -0.27
C VAL A 311 12.34 23.05 -1.41
N LYS A 312 11.04 23.30 -1.16
CA LYS A 312 10.00 23.26 -2.20
C LYS A 312 10.27 24.26 -3.31
N LEU A 313 10.59 25.51 -2.96
CA LEU A 313 10.88 26.60 -3.90
C LEU A 313 12.23 26.47 -4.61
N GLY A 314 13.07 25.48 -4.27
CA GLY A 314 14.43 25.37 -4.82
C GLY A 314 15.38 26.47 -4.33
N LYS A 315 15.05 27.17 -3.25
CA LYS A 315 15.93 28.16 -2.58
C LYS A 315 16.94 27.44 -1.69
N ILE A 316 17.82 26.67 -2.33
CA ILE A 316 18.83 25.80 -1.73
C ILE A 316 20.17 25.98 -2.48
N ASP A 317 21.25 25.39 -1.97
CA ASP A 317 22.55 25.47 -2.67
C ASP A 317 22.44 24.96 -4.11
N ARG A 318 23.07 25.68 -5.04
CA ARG A 318 23.06 25.38 -6.48
C ARG A 318 23.49 23.95 -6.78
N LYS A 319 24.45 23.40 -6.04
CA LYS A 319 24.95 22.01 -6.22
C LYS A 319 23.83 20.96 -6.20
N PHE A 320 22.81 21.12 -5.35
CA PHE A 320 21.69 20.19 -5.28
C PHE A 320 20.80 20.30 -6.53
N LEU A 321 20.60 21.51 -7.04
CA LEU A 321 19.83 21.73 -8.28
C LEU A 321 20.59 21.18 -9.50
N GLU A 322 21.92 21.27 -9.52
CA GLU A 322 22.73 20.68 -10.60
C GLU A 322 22.66 19.15 -10.60
N ILE A 323 22.60 18.48 -9.43
CA ILE A 323 22.37 17.01 -9.37
C ILE A 323 21.05 16.63 -10.06
N GLN A 324 19.99 17.44 -9.92
CA GLN A 324 18.70 17.14 -10.55
C GLN A 324 18.73 17.23 -12.07
N LYS A 325 19.75 17.87 -12.67
CA LYS A 325 19.93 17.96 -14.13
C LYS A 325 20.70 16.79 -14.71
N LEU A 326 21.30 15.94 -13.88
CA LEU A 326 21.99 14.74 -14.33
C LEU A 326 20.99 13.72 -14.88
N ASP A 327 21.45 12.92 -15.84
CA ASP A 327 20.68 11.79 -16.39
C ASP A 327 20.70 10.61 -15.41
N LEU A 328 19.96 10.77 -14.32
CA LEU A 328 19.84 9.83 -13.21
C LEU A 328 18.37 9.64 -12.87
N ASN A 329 18.01 8.45 -12.44
CA ASN A 329 16.69 8.22 -11.85
C ASN A 329 16.56 8.90 -10.48
N SER A 330 15.34 9.06 -9.98
CA SER A 330 15.10 9.79 -8.74
C SER A 330 15.78 9.18 -7.52
N THR A 331 15.89 7.85 -7.42
CA THR A 331 16.63 7.20 -6.32
C THR A 331 18.10 7.61 -6.35
N GLN A 332 18.76 7.55 -7.51
CA GLN A 332 20.15 7.96 -7.67
C GLN A 332 20.37 9.44 -7.35
N VAL A 333 19.48 10.32 -7.80
CA VAL A 333 19.51 11.76 -7.47
C VAL A 333 19.42 11.97 -5.96
N ILE A 334 18.48 11.30 -5.29
CA ILE A 334 18.27 11.40 -3.84
C ILE A 334 19.52 10.93 -3.09
N LEU A 335 20.09 9.78 -3.46
CA LEU A 335 21.28 9.24 -2.82
C LEU A 335 22.49 10.17 -3.00
N LYS A 336 22.70 10.68 -4.22
CA LYS A 336 23.78 11.64 -4.50
C LYS A 336 23.61 12.96 -3.74
N MET A 337 22.38 13.44 -3.57
CA MET A 337 22.10 14.60 -2.73
C MET A 337 22.42 14.32 -1.25
N ARG A 338 22.08 13.14 -0.72
CA ARG A 338 22.38 12.74 0.67
C ARG A 338 23.89 12.65 0.92
N GLU A 339 24.62 12.06 -0.02
CA GLU A 339 26.09 12.00 0.00
C GLU A 339 26.70 13.40 0.10
N ILE A 340 26.30 14.32 -0.78
CA ILE A 340 26.79 15.72 -0.75
C ILE A 340 26.36 16.45 0.52
N LEU A 341 25.16 16.15 1.04
CA LEU A 341 24.66 16.74 2.28
C LEU A 341 25.51 16.32 3.49
N GLY A 342 26.20 15.16 3.42
CA GLY A 342 27.12 14.67 4.44
C GLY A 342 26.39 14.10 5.65
N VAL A 343 25.21 13.51 5.42
CA VAL A 343 24.32 13.04 6.49
C VAL A 343 24.11 11.55 6.54
#